data_AF-A0A8S3QP15-F1
#
_entry.id   AF-A0A8S3QP15-F1
#
_cell.length_a   1.000
_cell.length_b   1.000
_cell.length_c   1.000
_cell.angle_alpha   90.00
_cell.angle_beta   90.00
_cell.angle_gamma   90.00
#
_symmetry.space_group_name_H-M   'P 1'
#
loop_
_entity.id
_entity.type
_entity.pdbx_description
1 polymer ?
#
loop_
_entity_poly.entity_id
_entity_poly.type
_entity_poly.pdbx_seq_one_letter_code
_entity_poly.pdbx_strand_id
1 'polypeptide(L)'
;MKRLLMEAQTDYYAYYRAYKFIMNSGNSEILLSYAHLDEIAEVKDVNTYVRPRLIFGLDCVTLSRKELDELNFFHKSQLKILQNLPERTDDAAIYILSGQMPIEACLHRQILVNFGNIVRNNDIEKEICIRQLVMKDNTSHSWFIYVNDILSLYEFESIFDILNSIPNRESWKNYVKKRIETFWRQKITNMAEGKSTLRFLHPMSMNCETVHNVWANTGLDSISIMKANVKARLLTGVYTLQSNRSRFNKYEVSAICPLCMDEIEDTENFLLKCTSTDSDLF
;
A
#
# COMPACT_ATOMS: atom_id res chain seq x y z
N MET A 1 -4.59 -14.28 26.34
CA MET A 1 -4.48 -14.34 24.87
C MET A 1 -5.69 -14.99 24.22
N LYS A 2 -5.99 -16.28 24.45
CA LYS A 2 -7.18 -16.97 23.88
C LYS A 2 -8.52 -16.23 24.16
N ARG A 3 -8.68 -15.66 25.36
CA ARG A 3 -9.85 -14.84 25.74
C ARG A 3 -9.91 -13.47 25.04
N LEU A 4 -8.77 -12.78 24.93
CA LEU A 4 -8.62 -11.53 24.17
C LEU A 4 -8.87 -11.73 22.66
N LEU A 5 -8.51 -12.89 22.12
CA LEU A 5 -8.70 -13.25 20.71
C LEU A 5 -10.14 -13.70 20.39
N MET A 6 -10.83 -14.34 21.34
CA MET A 6 -12.28 -14.61 21.22
C MET A 6 -13.10 -13.31 21.27
N GLU A 7 -12.72 -12.34 22.11
CA GLU A 7 -13.33 -11.01 22.12
C GLU A 7 -13.00 -10.20 20.85
N ALA A 8 -11.83 -10.43 20.25
CA ALA A 8 -11.39 -9.76 19.02
C ALA A 8 -12.18 -10.18 17.76
N GLN A 9 -12.92 -11.29 17.79
CA GLN A 9 -13.84 -11.68 16.71
C GLN A 9 -15.11 -10.79 16.67
N THR A 10 -15.42 -10.11 17.77
CA THR A 10 -16.65 -9.32 17.91
C THR A 10 -16.40 -7.85 18.27
N ASP A 11 -15.20 -7.48 18.73
CA ASP A 11 -14.84 -6.12 19.15
C ASP A 11 -13.45 -5.68 18.64
N TYR A 12 -13.44 -4.61 17.84
CA TYR A 12 -12.24 -4.00 17.26
C TYR A 12 -11.28 -3.43 18.32
N TYR A 13 -11.79 -2.93 19.45
CA TYR A 13 -10.94 -2.40 20.52
C TYR A 13 -10.23 -3.53 21.27
N ALA A 14 -10.81 -4.73 21.29
CA ALA A 14 -10.14 -5.95 21.76
C ALA A 14 -9.09 -6.44 20.74
N TYR A 15 -9.40 -6.41 19.43
CA TYR A 15 -8.45 -6.75 18.36
C TYR A 15 -7.23 -5.81 18.35
N TYR A 16 -7.45 -4.49 18.44
CA TYR A 16 -6.38 -3.49 18.52
C TYR A 16 -5.52 -3.63 19.78
N ARG A 17 -6.14 -3.92 20.95
CA ARG A 17 -5.39 -4.20 22.19
C ARG A 17 -4.60 -5.49 22.12
N ALA A 18 -5.16 -6.54 21.53
CA ALA A 18 -4.44 -7.79 21.27
C ALA A 18 -3.26 -7.55 20.32
N TYR A 19 -3.47 -6.82 19.23
CA TYR A 19 -2.42 -6.41 18.29
C TYR A 19 -1.31 -5.59 18.97
N LYS A 20 -1.65 -4.55 19.74
CA LYS A 20 -0.69 -3.74 20.53
C LYS A 20 0.07 -4.60 21.54
N PHE A 21 -0.60 -5.50 22.24
CA PHE A 21 0.00 -6.41 23.21
C PHE A 21 0.99 -7.39 22.54
N ILE A 22 0.62 -7.93 21.38
CA ILE A 22 1.47 -8.86 20.62
C ILE A 22 2.68 -8.15 20.01
N MET A 23 2.50 -6.99 19.39
CA MET A 23 3.59 -6.15 18.87
C MET A 23 4.61 -5.78 19.97
N ASN A 24 4.13 -5.49 21.19
CA ASN A 24 4.99 -5.15 22.32
C ASN A 24 5.65 -6.36 22.99
N SER A 25 5.22 -7.59 22.68
CA SER A 25 5.77 -8.82 23.28
C SER A 25 6.81 -9.53 22.41
N GLY A 26 7.13 -8.98 21.23
CA GLY A 26 8.15 -9.52 20.33
C GLY A 26 7.80 -10.85 19.65
N ASN A 27 6.57 -11.34 19.80
CA ASN A 27 6.12 -12.66 19.33
C ASN A 27 5.16 -12.55 18.13
N SER A 28 5.65 -12.02 17.00
CA SER A 28 4.88 -11.93 15.75
C SER A 28 4.50 -13.29 15.15
N GLU A 29 5.22 -14.36 15.50
CA GLU A 29 4.92 -15.74 15.06
C GLU A 29 3.60 -16.30 15.64
N ILE A 30 3.15 -15.76 16.79
CA ILE A 30 1.89 -16.17 17.40
C ILE A 30 0.69 -15.60 16.62
N LEU A 31 0.84 -14.46 15.93
CA LEU A 31 -0.20 -13.94 15.02
C LEU A 31 -0.37 -14.83 13.79
N LEU A 32 0.73 -15.37 13.26
CA LEU A 32 0.72 -16.27 12.10
C LEU A 32 0.11 -17.64 12.40
N SER A 33 0.19 -18.11 13.64
CA SER A 33 -0.36 -19.43 14.05
C SER A 33 -1.81 -19.41 14.54
N TYR A 34 -2.36 -18.23 14.88
CA TYR A 34 -3.76 -18.10 15.35
C TYR A 34 -4.66 -17.35 14.38
N ALA A 35 -4.10 -16.63 13.42
CA ALA A 35 -4.83 -16.39 12.21
C ALA A 35 -4.90 -17.75 11.51
N HIS A 36 -6.10 -18.28 11.26
CA HIS A 36 -6.31 -19.30 10.22
C HIS A 36 -6.01 -18.71 8.81
N LEU A 37 -4.99 -17.87 8.70
CA LEU A 37 -4.41 -17.30 7.48
C LEU A 37 -3.25 -18.19 7.01
N ASP A 38 -3.43 -19.51 7.12
CA ASP A 38 -2.64 -20.50 6.39
C ASP A 38 -2.93 -20.41 4.87
N GLU A 39 -3.99 -19.70 4.49
CA GLU A 39 -4.17 -19.15 3.16
C GLU A 39 -3.67 -17.70 3.20
N ILE A 40 -2.75 -17.35 2.29
CA ILE A 40 -2.33 -15.97 2.03
C ILE A 40 -3.58 -15.09 2.16
N ALA A 41 -3.67 -14.25 3.20
CA ALA A 41 -4.68 -13.21 3.26
C ALA A 41 -4.55 -12.45 1.94
N GLU A 42 -5.48 -12.67 1.02
CA GLU A 42 -5.33 -12.14 -0.31
C GLU A 42 -5.20 -10.64 -0.12
N VAL A 43 -4.34 -9.96 -0.88
CA VAL A 43 -4.32 -8.49 -0.83
C VAL A 43 -5.74 -7.90 -1.14
N LYS A 44 -6.63 -8.71 -1.74
CA LYS A 44 -8.08 -8.44 -1.83
C LYS A 44 -8.76 -8.23 -0.47
N ASP A 45 -8.33 -8.89 0.60
CA ASP A 45 -8.85 -8.73 1.96
C ASP A 45 -8.48 -7.36 2.54
N VAL A 46 -7.33 -6.79 2.15
CA VAL A 46 -6.98 -5.40 2.53
C VAL A 46 -7.98 -4.43 1.92
N ASN A 47 -8.32 -4.60 0.65
CA ASN A 47 -9.30 -3.77 -0.05
C ASN A 47 -10.73 -3.94 0.52
N THR A 48 -11.07 -5.14 0.96
CA THR A 48 -12.45 -5.51 1.36
C THR A 48 -12.72 -5.24 2.84
N TYR A 49 -11.76 -5.50 3.72
CA TYR A 49 -11.98 -5.47 5.17
C TYR A 49 -11.16 -4.41 5.89
N VAL A 50 -9.88 -4.26 5.55
CA VAL A 50 -8.97 -3.36 6.29
C VAL A 50 -9.19 -1.92 5.88
N ARG A 51 -9.05 -1.61 4.58
CA ARG A 51 -9.14 -0.25 4.05
C ARG A 51 -10.48 0.41 4.36
N PRO A 52 -11.65 -0.20 4.10
CA PRO A 52 -12.93 0.47 4.34
C PRO A 52 -13.10 0.87 5.80
N ARG A 53 -12.61 0.04 6.74
CA ARG A 53 -12.64 0.35 8.17
C ARG A 53 -11.66 1.46 8.54
N LEU A 54 -10.47 1.49 7.94
CA LEU A 54 -9.46 2.52 8.20
C LEU A 54 -9.89 3.92 7.78
N ILE A 55 -10.66 4.05 6.71
CA ILE A 55 -11.08 5.36 6.16
C ILE A 55 -12.54 5.71 6.47
N PHE A 56 -13.27 4.84 7.17
CA PHE A 56 -14.68 5.06 7.47
C PHE A 56 -14.90 6.37 8.23
N GLY A 57 -15.70 7.28 7.64
CA GLY A 57 -16.03 8.58 8.22
C GLY A 57 -14.89 9.61 8.15
N LEU A 58 -13.69 9.22 7.70
CA LEU A 58 -12.58 10.15 7.53
C LEU A 58 -12.75 11.05 6.30
N ASP A 59 -13.61 10.64 5.37
CA ASP A 59 -14.01 11.39 4.18
C ASP A 59 -14.84 12.64 4.48
N CYS A 60 -15.37 12.76 5.69
CA CYS A 60 -16.16 13.91 6.17
C CYS A 60 -15.39 14.85 7.10
N VAL A 61 -14.09 14.60 7.35
CA VAL A 61 -13.26 15.42 8.25
C VAL A 61 -12.02 15.93 7.54
N THR A 62 -11.43 16.99 8.07
CA THR A 62 -10.13 17.49 7.60
C THR A 62 -9.05 16.94 8.50
N LEU A 63 -8.20 16.06 7.94
CA LEU A 63 -7.06 15.50 8.66
C LEU A 63 -5.85 16.42 8.56
N SER A 64 -5.13 16.57 9.66
CA SER A 64 -3.81 17.19 9.64
C SER A 64 -2.81 16.30 8.89
N ARG A 65 -1.71 16.91 8.41
CA ARG A 65 -0.63 16.15 7.75
C ARG A 65 -0.08 15.04 8.64
N LYS A 66 0.04 15.30 9.94
CA LYS A 66 0.52 14.32 10.93
C LYS A 66 -0.39 13.10 11.04
N GLU A 67 -1.70 13.31 11.16
CA GLU A 67 -2.67 12.19 11.24
C GLU A 67 -2.68 11.37 9.94
N LEU A 68 -2.55 12.04 8.80
CA LEU A 68 -2.47 11.38 7.50
C LEU A 68 -1.17 10.57 7.36
N ASP A 69 -0.05 11.08 7.87
CA ASP A 69 1.23 10.37 7.89
C ASP A 69 1.19 9.15 8.83
N GLU A 70 0.54 9.27 9.99
CA GLU A 70 0.31 8.14 10.92
C GLU A 70 -0.56 7.04 10.28
N LEU A 71 -1.63 7.43 9.57
CA LEU A 71 -2.50 6.49 8.85
C LEU A 71 -1.74 5.81 7.70
N ASN A 72 -0.97 6.57 6.93
CA ASN A 72 -0.11 6.05 5.87
C ASN A 72 0.93 5.07 6.44
N PHE A 73 1.57 5.40 7.56
CA PHE A 73 2.53 4.53 8.23
C PHE A 73 1.88 3.21 8.65
N PHE A 74 0.73 3.28 9.34
CA PHE A 74 0.00 2.07 9.75
C PHE A 74 -0.36 1.19 8.55
N HIS A 75 -0.93 1.76 7.49
CA HIS A 75 -1.30 1.02 6.29
C HIS A 75 -0.09 0.34 5.64
N LYS A 76 1.04 1.05 5.50
CA LYS A 76 2.28 0.50 4.94
C LYS A 76 2.83 -0.65 5.79
N SER A 77 2.85 -0.52 7.11
CA SER A 77 3.32 -1.59 8.01
C SER A 77 2.45 -2.84 7.87
N GLN A 78 1.12 -2.70 7.76
CA GLN A 78 0.25 -3.85 7.48
C GLN A 78 0.60 -4.53 6.15
N LEU A 79 0.80 -3.74 5.08
CA LEU A 79 1.20 -4.28 3.78
C LEU A 79 2.57 -4.97 3.81
N LYS A 80 3.53 -4.48 4.61
CA LYS A 80 4.84 -5.14 4.79
C LYS A 80 4.68 -6.49 5.48
N ILE A 81 3.89 -6.54 6.56
CA ILE A 81 3.61 -7.77 7.31
C ILE A 81 2.97 -8.81 6.39
N LEU A 82 1.94 -8.43 5.64
CA LEU A 82 1.24 -9.32 4.71
C LEU A 82 2.14 -9.89 3.62
N GLN A 83 3.13 -9.12 3.17
CA GLN A 83 4.09 -9.51 2.15
C GLN A 83 5.36 -10.17 2.72
N ASN A 84 5.41 -10.41 4.04
CA ASN A 84 6.57 -10.93 4.75
C ASN A 84 7.87 -10.13 4.48
N LEU A 85 7.72 -8.81 4.34
CA LEU A 85 8.80 -7.86 4.08
C LEU A 85 9.24 -7.17 5.38
N PRO A 86 10.55 -6.94 5.59
CA PRO A 86 11.05 -6.19 6.74
C PRO A 86 10.55 -4.74 6.79
N GLU A 87 10.51 -4.14 7.98
CA GLU A 87 10.13 -2.72 8.17
C GLU A 87 11.02 -1.73 7.40
N ARG A 88 12.28 -2.08 7.14
CA ARG A 88 13.20 -1.26 6.34
C ARG A 88 12.95 -1.31 4.82
N THR A 89 11.99 -2.11 4.36
CA THR A 89 11.69 -2.25 2.94
C THR A 89 11.16 -0.94 2.38
N ASP A 90 11.60 -0.60 1.17
CA ASP A 90 11.24 0.64 0.51
C ASP A 90 9.73 0.74 0.24
N ASP A 91 9.16 1.92 0.50
CA ASP A 91 7.72 2.14 0.36
C ASP A 91 7.21 1.94 -1.07
N ALA A 92 7.99 2.32 -2.08
CA ALA A 92 7.59 2.13 -3.48
C ALA A 92 7.42 0.64 -3.80
N ALA A 93 8.32 -0.19 -3.27
CA ALA A 93 8.29 -1.62 -3.50
C ALA A 93 7.04 -2.28 -2.90
N ILE A 94 6.60 -1.83 -1.73
CA ILE A 94 5.38 -2.31 -1.08
C ILE A 94 4.17 -2.08 -1.97
N TYR A 95 4.05 -0.88 -2.54
CA TYR A 95 2.92 -0.50 -3.39
C TYR A 95 2.96 -1.23 -4.74
N ILE A 96 4.15 -1.35 -5.36
CA ILE A 96 4.31 -2.08 -6.62
C ILE A 96 3.94 -3.57 -6.43
N LEU A 97 4.47 -4.21 -5.39
CA LEU A 97 4.23 -5.64 -5.15
C LEU A 97 2.78 -5.93 -4.78
N SER A 98 2.16 -5.09 -3.96
CA SER A 98 0.77 -5.29 -3.52
C SER A 98 -0.28 -4.79 -4.52
N GLY A 99 0.11 -3.95 -5.48
CA GLY A 99 -0.83 -3.23 -6.35
C GLY A 99 -1.74 -2.26 -5.59
N GLN A 100 -1.41 -1.95 -4.33
CA GLN A 100 -2.21 -1.06 -3.48
C GLN A 100 -1.75 0.37 -3.64
N MET A 101 -2.71 1.29 -3.50
CA MET A 101 -2.42 2.71 -3.45
C MET A 101 -2.19 3.15 -2.00
N PRO A 102 -1.48 4.26 -1.77
CA PRO A 102 -1.41 4.89 -0.46
C PRO A 102 -2.81 5.14 0.09
N ILE A 103 -2.95 5.08 1.41
CA ILE A 103 -4.27 5.26 2.05
C ILE A 103 -4.79 6.68 1.82
N GLU A 104 -3.88 7.66 1.75
CA GLU A 104 -4.15 9.04 1.33
C GLU A 104 -4.85 9.11 -0.04
N ALA A 105 -4.37 8.35 -1.04
CA ALA A 105 -5.00 8.30 -2.36
C ALA A 105 -6.45 7.77 -2.28
N CYS A 106 -6.66 6.75 -1.45
CA CYS A 106 -7.97 6.14 -1.27
C CYS A 106 -8.94 7.08 -0.56
N LEU A 107 -8.46 7.81 0.44
CA LEU A 107 -9.23 8.82 1.16
C LEU A 107 -9.59 9.99 0.25
N HIS A 108 -8.63 10.53 -0.49
CA HIS A 108 -8.89 11.63 -1.43
C HIS A 108 -9.92 11.22 -2.50
N ARG A 109 -9.85 9.97 -2.98
CA ARG A 109 -10.85 9.41 -3.91
C ARG A 109 -12.27 9.44 -3.30
N GLN A 110 -12.44 9.06 -2.04
CA GLN A 110 -13.74 9.10 -1.36
C GLN A 110 -14.23 10.55 -1.15
N ILE A 111 -13.36 11.43 -0.68
CA ILE A 111 -13.65 12.86 -0.48
C ILE A 111 -14.15 13.49 -1.77
N LEU A 112 -13.44 13.31 -2.89
CA LEU A 112 -13.84 13.89 -4.17
C LEU A 112 -15.13 13.26 -4.72
N VAL A 113 -15.36 11.96 -4.51
CA VAL A 113 -16.63 11.33 -4.88
C VAL A 113 -17.80 11.88 -4.06
N ASN A 114 -17.61 12.12 -2.77
CA ASN A 114 -18.62 12.75 -1.91
C ASN A 114 -18.89 14.19 -2.31
N PHE A 115 -17.84 14.98 -2.56
CA PHE A 115 -17.95 16.32 -3.11
C PHE A 115 -18.77 16.33 -4.40
N GLY A 116 -18.48 15.41 -5.33
CA GLY A 116 -19.24 15.24 -6.56
C GLY A 116 -20.71 14.87 -6.38
N ASN A 117 -21.08 14.26 -5.24
CA ASN A 117 -22.49 14.03 -4.89
C ASN A 117 -23.12 15.30 -4.33
N ILE A 118 -22.43 16.01 -3.44
CA ILE A 118 -22.87 17.29 -2.86
C ILE A 118 -23.19 18.31 -3.96
N VAL A 119 -22.26 18.54 -4.91
CA VAL A 119 -22.49 19.57 -5.95
C VAL A 119 -23.59 19.22 -6.94
N ARG A 120 -23.91 17.93 -7.09
CA ARG A 120 -24.96 17.43 -7.99
C ARG A 120 -26.33 17.52 -7.35
N ASN A 121 -26.42 17.24 -6.06
CA ASN A 121 -27.67 17.38 -5.33
C ASN A 121 -27.96 18.87 -5.17
N ASN A 122 -29.19 19.29 -5.43
CA ASN A 122 -29.59 20.68 -5.23
C ASN A 122 -30.15 20.83 -3.81
N ASP A 123 -29.31 20.52 -2.82
CA ASP A 123 -29.63 20.44 -1.40
C ASP A 123 -28.89 21.53 -0.58
N ILE A 124 -29.12 21.51 0.73
CA ILE A 124 -28.55 22.50 1.65
C ILE A 124 -27.03 22.38 1.71
N GLU A 125 -26.48 21.17 1.50
CA GLU A 125 -25.06 20.91 1.46
C GLU A 125 -24.37 21.65 0.30
N LYS A 126 -25.03 21.73 -0.86
CA LYS A 126 -24.55 22.54 -1.99
C LYS A 126 -24.56 24.03 -1.69
N GLU A 127 -25.62 24.53 -1.04
CA GLU A 127 -25.68 25.94 -0.63
C GLU A 127 -24.56 26.28 0.38
N ILE A 128 -24.33 25.38 1.34
CA ILE A 128 -23.23 25.49 2.31
C ILE A 128 -21.88 25.48 1.58
N CYS A 129 -21.68 24.60 0.60
CA CYS A 129 -20.48 24.55 -0.24
C CYS A 129 -20.20 25.93 -0.85
N ILE A 130 -21.15 26.48 -1.59
CA ILE A 130 -21.03 27.79 -2.26
C ILE A 130 -20.72 28.89 -1.24
N ARG A 131 -21.47 28.92 -0.13
CA ARG A 131 -21.26 29.92 0.93
C ARG A 131 -19.86 29.83 1.53
N GLN A 132 -19.37 28.63 1.85
CA GLN A 132 -18.04 28.46 2.44
C GLN A 132 -16.95 28.90 1.46
N LEU A 133 -17.08 28.60 0.17
CA LEU A 133 -16.11 29.01 -0.84
C LEU A 133 -16.03 30.53 -1.05
N VAL A 134 -17.16 31.24 -0.88
CA VAL A 134 -17.19 32.70 -0.99
C VAL A 134 -16.68 33.38 0.29
N MET A 135 -16.96 32.79 1.46
CA MET A 135 -16.68 33.43 2.74
C MET A 135 -15.32 33.08 3.35
N LYS A 136 -14.73 31.94 2.97
CA LYS A 136 -13.49 31.44 3.57
C LYS A 136 -12.31 31.71 2.66
N ASP A 137 -11.18 32.06 3.28
CA ASP A 137 -9.89 32.08 2.60
C ASP A 137 -9.27 30.68 2.54
N ASN A 138 -8.18 30.56 1.78
CA ASN A 138 -7.44 29.31 1.59
C ASN A 138 -6.70 28.83 2.86
N THR A 139 -6.73 29.59 3.96
CA THR A 139 -6.13 29.19 5.25
C THR A 139 -7.16 28.66 6.25
N SER A 140 -8.45 28.74 5.91
CA SER A 140 -9.53 28.24 6.74
C SER A 140 -9.51 26.72 6.85
N HIS A 141 -9.75 26.20 8.06
CA HIS A 141 -9.96 24.79 8.33
C HIS A 141 -11.38 24.35 7.92
N SER A 142 -11.71 24.52 6.64
CA SER A 142 -13.00 24.14 6.05
C SER A 142 -12.81 22.90 5.20
N TRP A 143 -13.75 21.96 5.29
CA TRP A 143 -13.74 20.75 4.46
C TRP A 143 -13.75 21.09 2.96
N PHE A 144 -14.46 22.14 2.53
CA PHE A 144 -14.47 22.56 1.12
C PHE A 144 -13.17 23.20 0.66
N ILE A 145 -12.43 23.86 1.56
CA ILE A 145 -11.07 24.35 1.26
C ILE A 145 -10.13 23.16 1.13
N TYR A 146 -10.25 22.15 1.99
CA TYR A 146 -9.50 20.91 1.86
C TYR A 146 -9.79 20.17 0.54
N VAL A 147 -11.05 20.14 0.09
CA VAL A 147 -11.41 19.64 -1.25
C VAL A 147 -10.69 20.44 -2.34
N ASN A 148 -10.62 21.76 -2.21
CA ASN A 148 -9.94 22.62 -3.19
C ASN A 148 -8.44 22.31 -3.27
N ASP A 149 -7.81 22.05 -2.13
CA ASP A 149 -6.41 21.64 -2.05
C ASP A 149 -6.19 20.27 -2.73
N ILE A 150 -7.10 19.32 -2.50
CA ILE A 150 -7.06 18.00 -3.14
C ILE A 150 -7.23 18.12 -4.66
N LEU A 151 -8.17 18.94 -5.13
CA LEU A 151 -8.38 19.18 -6.56
C LEU A 151 -7.11 19.77 -7.19
N SER A 152 -6.50 20.74 -6.52
CA SER A 152 -5.24 21.36 -6.97
C SER A 152 -4.09 20.36 -7.01
N LEU A 153 -3.94 19.50 -5.98
CA LEU A 153 -2.89 18.49 -5.88
C LEU A 153 -2.90 17.51 -7.08
N TYR A 154 -4.08 17.15 -7.55
CA TYR A 154 -4.27 16.20 -8.64
C TYR A 154 -4.59 16.87 -9.99
N GLU A 155 -4.39 18.18 -10.08
CA GLU A 155 -4.59 18.98 -11.31
C GLU A 155 -5.99 18.82 -11.92
N PHE A 156 -7.01 18.83 -11.07
CA PHE A 156 -8.40 18.96 -11.50
C PHE A 156 -8.75 20.41 -11.84
N GLU A 157 -9.90 20.60 -12.48
CA GLU A 157 -10.53 21.90 -12.67
C GLU A 157 -10.84 22.55 -11.31
N SER A 158 -10.97 23.88 -11.30
CA SER A 158 -11.31 24.58 -10.06
C SER A 158 -12.70 24.17 -9.56
N ILE A 159 -12.95 24.32 -8.25
CA ILE A 159 -14.28 24.05 -7.70
C ILE A 159 -15.38 24.83 -8.44
N PHE A 160 -15.12 26.08 -8.83
CA PHE A 160 -16.08 26.90 -9.54
C PHE A 160 -16.39 26.35 -10.93
N ASP A 161 -15.40 25.83 -11.64
CA ASP A 161 -15.61 25.19 -12.95
C ASP A 161 -16.48 23.94 -12.83
N ILE A 162 -16.25 23.13 -11.79
CA ILE A 162 -17.04 21.92 -11.50
C ILE A 162 -18.48 22.28 -11.13
N LEU A 163 -18.69 23.37 -10.36
CA LEU A 163 -20.02 23.87 -10.02
C LEU A 163 -20.78 24.37 -11.25
N ASN A 164 -20.08 24.99 -12.20
CA ASN A 164 -20.66 25.48 -13.45
C ASN A 164 -20.99 24.35 -14.44
N SER A 165 -20.23 23.25 -14.43
CA SER A 165 -20.44 22.11 -15.31
C SER A 165 -20.45 20.80 -14.51
N ILE A 166 -21.59 20.48 -13.91
CA ILE A 166 -21.72 19.34 -12.99
C ILE A 166 -21.59 18.03 -13.77
N PRO A 167 -20.57 17.21 -13.49
CA PRO A 167 -20.39 15.94 -14.17
C PRO A 167 -21.42 14.90 -13.69
N ASN A 168 -21.83 14.04 -14.61
CA ASN A 168 -22.66 12.88 -14.26
C ASN A 168 -21.91 11.96 -13.27
N ARG A 169 -22.66 11.21 -12.46
CA ARG A 169 -22.11 10.44 -11.33
C ARG A 169 -21.02 9.46 -11.74
N GLU A 170 -21.27 8.71 -12.80
CA GLU A 170 -20.36 7.65 -13.24
C GLU A 170 -19.10 8.23 -13.88
N SER A 171 -19.25 9.26 -14.72
CA SER A 171 -18.13 9.95 -15.35
C SER A 171 -17.27 10.66 -14.31
N TRP A 172 -17.87 11.28 -13.30
CA TRP A 172 -17.12 11.89 -12.19
C TRP A 172 -16.30 10.85 -11.42
N LYS A 173 -16.92 9.74 -11.02
CA LYS A 173 -16.22 8.66 -10.31
C LYS A 173 -15.04 8.12 -11.11
N ASN A 174 -15.24 7.86 -12.40
CA ASN A 174 -14.19 7.35 -13.28
C ASN A 174 -13.09 8.38 -13.54
N TYR A 175 -13.45 9.66 -13.69
CA TYR A 175 -12.50 10.74 -13.84
C TYR A 175 -11.63 10.90 -12.59
N VAL A 176 -12.25 10.93 -11.40
CA VAL A 176 -11.55 10.98 -10.11
C VAL A 176 -10.61 9.78 -9.95
N LYS A 177 -11.10 8.56 -10.20
CA LYS A 177 -10.30 7.33 -10.12
C LYS A 177 -9.07 7.44 -11.03
N LYS A 178 -9.27 7.75 -12.31
CA LYS A 178 -8.19 7.82 -13.31
C LYS A 178 -7.14 8.86 -12.96
N ARG A 179 -7.55 10.07 -12.56
CA ARG A 179 -6.63 11.18 -12.21
C ARG A 179 -5.76 10.83 -11.00
N ILE A 180 -6.38 10.37 -9.91
CA ILE A 180 -5.66 9.98 -8.69
C ILE A 180 -4.72 8.80 -8.97
N GLU A 181 -5.18 7.80 -9.71
CA GLU A 181 -4.34 6.65 -10.07
C GLU A 181 -3.15 7.04 -10.92
N THR A 182 -3.34 7.91 -11.91
CA THR A 182 -2.26 8.39 -12.78
C THR A 182 -1.20 9.14 -11.95
N PHE A 183 -1.62 10.08 -11.11
CA PHE A 183 -0.73 10.85 -10.25
C PHE A 183 0.13 9.94 -9.37
N TRP A 184 -0.50 9.00 -8.66
CA TRP A 184 0.20 8.16 -7.71
C TRP A 184 1.02 7.06 -8.37
N ARG A 185 0.60 6.53 -9.53
CA ARG A 185 1.45 5.65 -10.35
C ARG A 185 2.73 6.37 -10.73
N GLN A 186 2.64 7.61 -11.23
CA GLN A 186 3.82 8.40 -11.55
C GLN A 186 4.68 8.66 -10.30
N LYS A 187 4.06 9.05 -9.18
CA LYS A 187 4.76 9.31 -7.93
C LYS A 187 5.48 8.08 -7.40
N ILE A 188 4.86 6.91 -7.43
CA ILE A 188 5.46 5.64 -6.98
C ILE A 188 6.59 5.22 -7.92
N THR A 189 6.41 5.38 -9.23
CA THR A 189 7.46 5.16 -10.22
C THR A 189 8.67 6.05 -9.93
N ASN A 190 8.47 7.35 -9.74
CA ASN A 190 9.54 8.28 -9.39
C ASN A 190 10.20 7.94 -8.04
N MET A 191 9.45 7.39 -7.08
CA MET A 191 10.00 6.93 -5.80
C MET A 191 10.88 5.68 -5.96
N ALA A 192 10.62 4.84 -6.96
CA ALA A 192 11.42 3.66 -7.26
C ALA A 192 12.62 3.98 -8.17
N GLU A 193 12.46 4.94 -9.08
CA GLU A 193 13.53 5.44 -9.94
C GLU A 193 14.72 5.95 -9.11
N GLY A 194 15.93 5.52 -9.48
CA GLY A 194 17.16 5.86 -8.76
C GLY A 194 17.50 4.96 -7.57
N LYS A 195 16.62 4.02 -7.15
CA LYS A 195 16.94 3.04 -6.11
C LYS A 195 17.53 1.77 -6.70
N SER A 196 18.84 1.59 -6.53
CA SER A 196 19.54 0.39 -7.00
C SER A 196 18.99 -0.92 -6.41
N THR A 197 18.44 -0.87 -5.19
CA THR A 197 17.80 -2.02 -4.53
C THR A 197 16.52 -2.48 -5.21
N LEU A 198 15.88 -1.61 -6.02
CA LEU A 198 14.64 -1.89 -6.73
C LEU A 198 14.85 -2.08 -8.24
N ARG A 199 16.10 -2.19 -8.71
CA ARG A 199 16.43 -2.26 -10.14
C ARG A 199 15.75 -3.42 -10.89
N PHE A 200 15.37 -4.47 -10.19
CA PHE A 200 14.67 -5.63 -10.75
C PHE A 200 13.15 -5.60 -10.54
N LEU A 201 12.65 -4.62 -9.78
CA LEU A 201 11.22 -4.42 -9.57
C LEU A 201 10.75 -3.29 -10.49
N HIS A 202 10.28 -3.67 -11.68
CA HIS A 202 9.90 -2.71 -12.70
C HIS A 202 8.64 -1.92 -12.27
N PRO A 203 8.67 -0.60 -12.07
CA PRO A 203 7.51 0.13 -11.53
C PRO A 203 6.27 0.08 -12.44
N MET A 204 6.46 -0.03 -13.75
CA MET A 204 5.34 -0.19 -14.70
C MET A 204 4.62 -1.55 -14.58
N SER A 205 5.15 -2.50 -13.81
CA SER A 205 4.41 -3.73 -13.49
C SER A 205 3.32 -3.49 -12.44
N MET A 206 3.33 -2.34 -11.76
CA MET A 206 2.27 -1.96 -10.84
C MET A 206 0.96 -1.82 -11.62
N ASN A 207 -0.02 -2.64 -11.29
CA ASN A 207 -1.40 -2.42 -11.70
C ASN A 207 -2.23 -2.14 -10.45
N CYS A 208 -2.85 -0.96 -10.38
CA CYS A 208 -3.71 -0.62 -9.25
C CYS A 208 -4.78 -1.69 -9.07
N GLU A 209 -4.99 -2.10 -7.81
CA GLU A 209 -5.98 -3.11 -7.42
C GLU A 209 -5.64 -4.54 -7.86
N THR A 210 -4.47 -4.79 -8.46
CA THR A 210 -3.99 -6.14 -8.82
C THR A 210 -2.60 -6.39 -8.28
N VAL A 211 -2.43 -7.53 -7.60
CA VAL A 211 -1.15 -7.92 -7.00
C VAL A 211 -0.12 -8.25 -8.07
N HIS A 212 1.14 -8.05 -7.74
CA HIS A 212 2.26 -8.45 -8.60
C HIS A 212 2.26 -9.96 -8.83
N ASN A 213 2.80 -10.40 -9.99
CA ASN A 213 2.86 -11.80 -10.40
C ASN A 213 3.56 -12.72 -9.37
N VAL A 214 4.48 -12.14 -8.60
CA VAL A 214 5.14 -12.82 -7.46
C VAL A 214 4.13 -13.42 -6.50
N TRP A 215 3.02 -12.72 -6.25
CA TRP A 215 1.93 -13.17 -5.40
C TRP A 215 0.82 -13.83 -6.21
N ALA A 216 0.47 -13.28 -7.38
CA ALA A 216 -0.66 -13.76 -8.19
C ALA A 216 -0.54 -15.24 -8.60
N ASN A 217 0.69 -15.71 -8.85
CA ASN A 217 0.96 -17.07 -9.33
C ASN A 217 1.39 -18.02 -8.20
N THR A 218 1.22 -17.63 -6.94
CA THR A 218 1.65 -18.45 -5.79
C THR A 218 0.64 -19.53 -5.49
N GLY A 219 1.09 -20.80 -5.50
CA GLY A 219 0.28 -21.92 -5.01
C GLY A 219 -0.02 -21.82 -3.52
N LEU A 220 -1.04 -22.53 -3.06
CA LEU A 220 -1.45 -22.52 -1.64
C LEU A 220 -0.53 -23.36 -0.73
N ASP A 221 0.43 -24.10 -1.30
CA ASP A 221 1.36 -24.91 -0.54
C ASP A 221 2.47 -24.05 0.10
N SER A 222 2.96 -24.52 1.25
CA SER A 222 3.97 -23.81 2.05
C SER A 222 5.26 -23.55 1.30
N ILE A 223 5.64 -24.43 0.36
CA ILE A 223 6.86 -24.29 -0.44
C ILE A 223 6.69 -23.15 -1.45
N SER A 224 5.56 -23.10 -2.16
CA SER A 224 5.22 -22.00 -3.06
C SER A 224 5.18 -20.66 -2.34
N ILE A 225 4.56 -20.60 -1.16
CA ILE A 225 4.52 -19.38 -0.33
C ILE A 225 5.94 -18.95 0.08
N MET A 226 6.76 -19.89 0.52
CA MET A 226 8.16 -19.61 0.88
C MET A 226 8.96 -19.11 -0.33
N LYS A 227 8.79 -19.72 -1.50
CA LYS A 227 9.40 -19.25 -2.76
C LYS A 227 8.97 -17.81 -3.05
N ALA A 228 7.67 -17.51 -3.03
CA ALA A 228 7.16 -16.16 -3.28
C ALA A 228 7.74 -15.11 -2.31
N ASN A 229 7.83 -15.44 -1.02
CA ASN A 229 8.46 -14.59 -0.01
C ASN A 229 9.94 -14.30 -0.32
N VAL A 230 10.70 -15.32 -0.72
CA VAL A 230 12.10 -15.15 -1.13
C VAL A 230 12.20 -14.25 -2.35
N LYS A 231 11.34 -14.46 -3.37
CA LYS A 231 11.27 -13.64 -4.59
C LYS A 231 10.99 -12.17 -4.26
N ALA A 232 9.97 -11.90 -3.45
CA ALA A 232 9.63 -10.55 -3.02
C ALA A 232 10.80 -9.86 -2.31
N ARG A 233 11.50 -10.59 -1.42
CA ARG A 233 12.68 -10.08 -0.71
C ARG A 233 13.87 -9.82 -1.64
N LEU A 234 14.07 -10.63 -2.68
CA LEU A 234 15.11 -10.41 -3.68
C LEU A 234 14.81 -9.16 -4.52
N LEU A 235 13.58 -9.04 -5.01
CA LEU A 235 13.12 -7.90 -5.81
C LEU A 235 13.18 -6.57 -5.07
N THR A 236 13.00 -6.61 -3.75
CA THR A 236 13.08 -5.42 -2.89
C THR A 236 14.50 -5.16 -2.34
N GLY A 237 15.48 -6.01 -2.68
CA GLY A 237 16.87 -5.87 -2.23
C GLY A 237 17.09 -6.11 -0.73
N VAL A 238 16.15 -6.77 -0.05
CA VAL A 238 16.24 -7.05 1.40
C VAL A 238 16.66 -8.49 1.71
N TYR A 239 16.69 -9.37 0.71
CA TYR A 239 17.22 -10.73 0.85
C TYR A 239 18.74 -10.71 1.05
N THR A 240 19.24 -11.54 1.97
CA THR A 240 20.67 -11.60 2.29
C THR A 240 21.33 -12.77 1.56
N LEU A 241 22.03 -12.47 0.47
CA LEU A 241 22.75 -13.44 -0.37
C LEU A 241 24.15 -13.78 0.20
N GLN A 242 24.79 -14.83 -0.31
CA GLN A 242 26.15 -15.22 0.06
C GLN A 242 27.17 -14.12 -0.26
N SER A 243 26.99 -13.35 -1.33
CA SER A 243 27.83 -12.17 -1.60
C SER A 243 27.73 -11.11 -0.49
N ASN A 244 26.56 -10.92 0.13
CA ASN A 244 26.42 -10.06 1.30
C ASN A 244 27.08 -10.70 2.53
N ARG A 245 26.84 -11.99 2.76
CA ARG A 245 27.38 -12.71 3.93
C ARG A 245 28.90 -12.73 3.93
N SER A 246 29.52 -13.08 2.82
CA SER A 246 30.98 -13.08 2.64
C SER A 246 31.62 -11.71 2.91
N ARG A 247 30.94 -10.62 2.55
CA ARG A 247 31.43 -9.25 2.78
C ARG A 247 31.31 -8.77 4.23
N PHE A 248 30.27 -9.20 4.96
CA PHE A 248 29.92 -8.62 6.26
C PHE A 248 30.06 -9.58 7.45
N ASN A 249 30.25 -10.88 7.23
CA ASN A 249 30.46 -11.83 8.31
C ASN A 249 31.90 -11.78 8.85
N LYS A 250 32.03 -12.02 10.16
CA LYS A 250 33.34 -12.14 10.83
C LYS A 250 34.08 -13.43 10.47
N TYR A 251 33.34 -14.45 10.03
CA TYR A 251 33.87 -15.75 9.62
C TYR A 251 33.96 -15.83 8.11
N GLU A 252 34.92 -16.61 7.61
CA GLU A 252 35.08 -16.86 6.18
C GLU A 252 33.84 -17.61 5.65
N VAL A 253 33.06 -16.91 4.82
CA VAL A 253 31.89 -17.45 4.13
C VAL A 253 32.13 -17.28 2.64
N SER A 254 32.01 -18.37 1.88
CA SER A 254 32.14 -18.31 0.42
C SER A 254 31.06 -17.42 -0.18
N ALA A 255 31.43 -16.59 -1.14
CA ALA A 255 30.48 -15.77 -1.92
C ALA A 255 29.79 -16.58 -3.02
N ILE A 256 30.24 -17.82 -3.28
CA ILE A 256 29.75 -18.68 -4.37
C ILE A 256 28.30 -19.09 -4.08
N CYS A 257 27.48 -19.09 -5.15
CA CYS A 257 26.10 -19.54 -5.12
C CYS A 257 26.01 -21.00 -4.68
N PRO A 258 25.25 -21.31 -3.62
CA PRO A 258 25.13 -22.68 -3.12
C PRO A 258 24.29 -23.58 -4.03
N LEU A 259 23.60 -23.00 -5.02
CA LEU A 259 22.75 -23.74 -5.95
C LEU A 259 23.56 -24.22 -7.16
N CYS A 260 24.22 -23.31 -7.89
CA CYS A 260 25.01 -23.67 -9.07
C CYS A 260 26.47 -24.01 -8.76
N MET A 261 26.99 -23.58 -7.60
CA MET A 261 28.38 -23.79 -7.17
C MET A 261 29.44 -23.24 -8.14
N ASP A 262 29.07 -22.28 -8.99
CA ASP A 262 29.92 -21.82 -10.10
C ASP A 262 30.22 -20.30 -10.00
N GLU A 263 29.18 -19.48 -9.89
CA GLU A 263 29.31 -18.02 -9.83
C GLU A 263 29.01 -17.44 -8.44
N ILE A 264 29.41 -16.18 -8.20
CA ILE A 264 29.05 -15.44 -6.98
C ILE A 264 27.53 -15.27 -6.87
N GLU A 265 26.97 -15.51 -5.68
CA GLU A 265 25.55 -15.29 -5.42
C GLU A 265 25.25 -13.80 -5.22
N ASP A 266 25.10 -13.07 -6.32
CA ASP A 266 24.48 -11.74 -6.31
C ASP A 266 23.06 -11.78 -6.86
N THR A 267 22.32 -10.68 -6.74
CA THR A 267 20.91 -10.63 -7.15
C THR A 267 20.76 -10.85 -8.65
N GLU A 268 21.73 -10.44 -9.47
CA GLU A 268 21.65 -10.61 -10.91
C GLU A 268 21.87 -12.07 -11.31
N ASN A 269 22.89 -12.72 -10.76
CA ASN A 269 23.11 -14.15 -10.97
C ASN A 269 21.92 -14.96 -10.45
N PHE A 270 21.49 -14.71 -9.22
CA PHE A 270 20.41 -15.48 -8.60
C PHE A 270 19.08 -15.36 -9.35
N LEU A 271 18.77 -14.18 -9.90
CA LEU A 271 17.52 -13.96 -10.62
C LEU A 271 17.61 -14.34 -12.10
N LEU A 272 18.74 -14.09 -12.77
CA LEU A 272 18.81 -14.10 -14.24
C LEU A 272 19.77 -15.14 -14.84
N LYS A 273 20.75 -15.66 -14.08
CA LYS A 273 21.83 -16.51 -14.65
C LYS A 273 21.89 -17.91 -14.04
N CYS A 274 21.50 -18.06 -12.78
CA CYS A 274 21.60 -19.33 -12.07
C CYS A 274 20.69 -20.39 -12.74
N THR A 275 21.30 -21.42 -13.32
CA THR A 275 20.58 -22.49 -14.02
C THR A 275 19.75 -23.37 -13.10
N SER A 276 20.03 -23.34 -11.80
CA SER A 276 19.33 -24.10 -10.77
C SER A 276 18.11 -23.39 -10.19
N THR A 277 17.90 -22.11 -10.52
CA THR A 277 16.67 -21.40 -10.18
C THR A 277 15.66 -21.55 -11.31
N ASP A 278 14.43 -21.97 -10.99
CA ASP A 278 13.31 -22.06 -11.97
C ASP A 278 13.24 -20.74 -12.77
N SER A 279 13.53 -20.74 -14.07
CA SER A 279 13.60 -19.51 -14.87
C SER A 279 12.24 -18.88 -15.21
N ASP A 280 11.14 -19.55 -14.87
CA ASP A 280 9.75 -19.14 -15.19
C ASP A 280 9.26 -17.95 -14.32
N LEU A 281 10.15 -17.04 -13.98
CA LEU A 281 10.12 -16.32 -12.70
C LEU A 281 9.78 -14.82 -12.82
N PHE A 282 9.60 -14.29 -14.04
CA PHE A 282 9.26 -12.89 -14.31
C PHE A 282 8.13 -12.73 -15.32
#